data_AF-A0A4V2SIY6-F1
#
_entry.id   AF-A0A4V2SIY6-F1
#
_cell.length_a   1.000
_cell.length_b   1.000
_cell.length_c   1.000
_cell.angle_alpha   90.00
_cell.angle_beta   90.00
_cell.angle_gamma   90.00
#
_symmetry.space_group_name_H-M   'P 1'
#
loop_
_entity.id
_entity.type
_entity.pdbx_description
1 polymer ?
#
loop_
_entity_poly.entity_id
_entity_poly.type
_entity_poly.pdbx_seq_one_letter_code
_entity_poly.pdbx_strand_id
1 'polypeptide(L)'
;MEQLINKFKQSNIDILFLRLAVITIFVTFGALKWFDFEVEALKPLIGKSWLSFLYDWFGYQGTSYLLGVIETTTYIALIIGIFKPKFGIIGALGVLGTAITTVSLIPQIGFDGFVFKDILLIAIALVLLKTDLKRIYPTK
;
A
#
# COMPACT_ATOMS: atom_id res chain seq x y z
N MET A 1 -15.65 31.04 10.83
CA MET A 1 -14.34 30.37 10.76
C MET A 1 -14.19 29.31 11.86
N GLU A 2 -14.47 29.64 13.14
CA GLU A 2 -14.38 28.69 14.27
C GLU A 2 -15.27 27.45 14.15
N GLN A 3 -16.51 27.59 13.69
CA GLN A 3 -17.42 26.45 13.48
C GLN A 3 -16.89 25.44 12.46
N LEU A 4 -16.27 25.92 11.37
CA LEU A 4 -15.64 25.09 10.34
C LEU A 4 -14.43 24.33 10.91
N ILE A 5 -13.58 25.02 11.69
CA ILE A 5 -12.41 24.42 12.34
C ILE A 5 -12.85 23.33 13.34
N ASN A 6 -13.88 23.60 14.15
CA ASN A 6 -14.39 22.62 15.11
C ASN A 6 -15.02 21.42 14.42
N LYS A 7 -15.76 21.63 13.31
CA LYS A 7 -16.31 20.55 12.50
C LYS A 7 -15.22 19.67 11.89
N PHE A 8 -14.13 20.26 11.39
CA PHE A 8 -13.00 19.50 10.87
C PHE A 8 -12.32 18.66 11.96
N LYS A 9 -12.03 19.25 13.13
CA LYS A 9 -11.41 18.57 14.27
C LYS A 9 -12.19 17.35 14.78
N GLN A 10 -13.52 17.38 14.68
CA GLN A 10 -14.40 16.30 15.13
C GLN A 10 -14.70 15.26 14.04
N SER A 11 -14.31 15.55 12.79
CA SER A 11 -14.58 14.68 11.64
C SER A 11 -13.45 13.69 11.40
N ASN A 12 -13.78 12.55 10.78
CA ASN A 12 -12.78 11.59 10.27
C ASN A 12 -12.51 11.79 8.77
N ILE A 13 -12.75 13.01 8.27
CA ILE A 13 -12.66 13.32 6.83
C ILE A 13 -11.21 13.20 6.35
N ASP A 14 -10.26 13.67 7.15
CA ASP A 14 -8.82 13.51 6.94
C ASP A 14 -8.41 12.05 6.72
N ILE A 15 -8.90 11.14 7.57
CA ILE A 15 -8.62 9.71 7.46
C ILE A 15 -9.28 9.09 6.22
N LEU A 16 -10.50 9.53 5.88
CA LEU A 16 -11.18 9.06 4.67
C LEU A 16 -10.40 9.47 3.42
N PHE A 17 -9.96 10.73 3.32
CA PHE A 17 -9.13 11.20 2.21
C PHE A 17 -7.81 10.43 2.14
N LEU A 18 -7.16 10.20 3.28
CA LEU A 18 -5.93 9.42 3.35
C LEU A 18 -6.14 8.00 2.79
N ARG A 19 -7.23 7.33 3.19
CA ARG A 19 -7.57 5.99 2.72
C ARG A 19 -7.87 5.98 1.23
N LEU A 20 -8.66 6.93 0.74
CA LEU A 20 -8.99 7.03 -0.68
C LEU A 20 -7.75 7.30 -1.54
N ALA A 21 -6.80 8.12 -1.07
CA ALA A 21 -5.53 8.34 -1.75
C ALA A 21 -4.74 7.03 -1.91
N VAL A 22 -4.63 6.23 -0.84
CA VAL A 22 -3.94 4.93 -0.90
C VAL A 22 -4.67 3.95 -1.80
N ILE A 23 -6.00 3.90 -1.74
CA ILE A 23 -6.80 3.06 -2.64
C ILE A 23 -6.49 3.41 -4.08
N THR A 24 -6.50 4.69 -4.46
CA THR A 24 -6.19 5.13 -5.83
C THR A 24 -4.78 4.71 -6.26
N ILE A 25 -3.79 4.86 -5.37
CA ILE A 25 -2.41 4.43 -5.64
C ILE A 25 -2.36 2.92 -5.90
N PHE A 26 -2.95 2.11 -5.03
CA PHE A 26 -2.91 0.65 -5.16
C PHE A 26 -3.77 0.11 -6.31
N VAL A 27 -4.90 0.75 -6.63
CA VAL A 27 -5.67 0.45 -7.84
C VAL A 27 -4.80 0.67 -9.07
N THR A 28 -4.07 1.78 -9.12
CA THR A 28 -3.16 2.08 -10.22
C THR A 28 -2.03 1.04 -10.28
N PHE A 29 -1.32 0.77 -9.18
CA PHE A 29 -0.24 -0.22 -9.16
C PHE A 29 -0.72 -1.61 -9.56
N GLY A 30 -1.78 -2.11 -8.92
CA GLY A 30 -2.34 -3.42 -9.21
C GLY A 30 -2.84 -3.57 -10.64
N ALA A 31 -3.38 -2.50 -11.25
CA ALA A 31 -3.78 -2.50 -12.65
C ALA A 31 -2.58 -2.51 -13.61
N LEU A 32 -1.52 -1.76 -13.30
CA LEU A 32 -0.34 -1.66 -14.18
C LEU A 32 0.49 -2.96 -14.20
N LYS A 33 0.44 -3.79 -13.15
CA LYS A 33 1.16 -5.08 -13.08
C LYS A 33 0.85 -6.09 -14.18
N TRP A 34 -0.28 -5.92 -14.87
CA TRP A 34 -0.71 -6.81 -15.94
C TRP A 34 -0.08 -6.49 -17.30
N PHE A 35 0.67 -5.40 -17.41
CA PHE A 35 1.24 -4.92 -18.67
C PHE A 35 2.74 -5.18 -18.79
N ASP A 36 3.22 -5.42 -20.01
CA ASP A 36 4.61 -5.78 -20.28
C ASP A 36 5.61 -4.68 -19.89
N PHE A 37 5.26 -3.40 -20.03
CA PHE A 37 6.16 -2.31 -19.65
C PHE A 37 6.49 -2.32 -18.15
N GLU A 38 5.54 -2.75 -17.30
CA GLU A 38 5.73 -2.85 -15.86
C GLU A 38 6.60 -4.06 -15.53
N VAL A 39 6.45 -5.16 -16.27
CA VAL A 39 7.33 -6.33 -16.17
C VAL A 39 8.78 -5.92 -16.46
N GLU A 40 9.03 -5.17 -17.53
CA GLU A 40 10.37 -4.66 -17.86
C GLU A 40 10.91 -3.69 -16.80
N ALA A 41 10.07 -2.81 -16.26
CA ALA A 41 10.45 -1.89 -15.19
C ALA A 41 10.85 -2.62 -13.88
N LEU A 42 10.22 -3.76 -13.58
CA LEU A 42 10.50 -4.55 -12.39
C LEU A 42 11.79 -5.37 -12.48
N LYS A 43 12.23 -5.77 -13.69
CA LYS A 43 13.44 -6.59 -13.88
C LYS A 43 14.66 -6.06 -13.13
N PRO A 44 15.08 -4.79 -13.29
CA PRO A 44 16.24 -4.26 -12.56
C PRO A 44 16.00 -4.11 -11.06
N LEU A 45 14.75 -3.91 -10.61
CA LEU A 45 14.40 -3.72 -9.19
C LEU A 45 14.42 -5.05 -8.43
N ILE A 46 13.75 -6.06 -8.96
CA ILE A 46 13.65 -7.39 -8.34
C ILE A 46 14.91 -8.20 -8.61
N GLY A 47 15.44 -8.17 -9.84
CA GLY A 47 16.58 -9.00 -10.24
C GLY A 47 17.88 -8.68 -9.51
N LYS A 48 18.05 -7.45 -9.02
CA LYS A 48 19.23 -7.03 -8.24
C LYS A 48 19.03 -7.12 -6.72
N SER A 49 17.87 -7.59 -6.27
CA SER A 49 17.53 -7.63 -4.86
C SER A 49 17.30 -9.05 -4.35
N TRP A 50 17.09 -9.16 -3.05
CA TRP A 50 16.72 -10.40 -2.37
C TRP A 50 15.41 -11.01 -2.88
N LEU A 51 14.59 -10.27 -3.62
CA LEU A 51 13.36 -10.77 -4.24
C LEU A 51 13.60 -11.53 -5.56
N SER A 52 14.85 -11.61 -6.03
CA SER A 52 15.22 -12.30 -7.27
C SER A 52 14.72 -13.76 -7.34
N PHE A 53 14.60 -14.46 -6.21
CA PHE A 53 14.05 -15.82 -6.15
C PHE A 53 12.62 -15.92 -6.69
N LEU A 54 11.84 -14.84 -6.69
CA LEU A 54 10.49 -14.83 -7.27
C LEU A 54 10.54 -15.11 -8.77
N TYR A 55 11.59 -14.63 -9.47
CA TYR A 55 11.78 -14.91 -10.89
C TYR A 55 12.13 -16.37 -11.15
N ASP A 56 12.83 -17.04 -10.24
CA ASP A 56 13.11 -18.48 -10.36
C ASP A 56 11.83 -19.32 -10.24
N TRP A 57 10.87 -18.88 -9.42
CA TRP A 57 9.64 -19.64 -9.15
C TRP A 57 8.49 -19.31 -10.10
N PHE A 58 8.31 -18.04 -10.46
CA PHE A 58 7.15 -17.55 -11.21
C PHE A 58 7.50 -16.95 -12.57
N GLY A 59 8.80 -16.81 -12.89
CA GLY A 59 9.25 -16.05 -14.05
C GLY A 59 8.96 -14.55 -13.92
N TYR A 60 9.31 -13.78 -14.96
CA TYR A 60 9.17 -12.33 -14.96
C TYR A 60 7.70 -11.88 -14.92
N GLN A 61 6.87 -12.40 -15.82
CA GLN A 61 5.45 -12.08 -15.89
C GLN A 61 4.71 -12.58 -14.65
N GLY A 62 4.95 -13.83 -14.23
CA GLY A 62 4.26 -14.39 -13.07
C GLY A 62 4.58 -13.65 -11.77
N THR A 63 5.81 -13.17 -11.61
CA THR A 63 6.18 -12.30 -10.48
C THR A 63 5.43 -10.97 -10.52
N SER A 64 5.34 -10.33 -11.69
CA SER A 64 4.55 -9.10 -11.84
C SER A 64 3.07 -9.33 -11.49
N TYR A 65 2.47 -10.39 -12.01
CA TYR A 65 1.07 -10.73 -11.75
C TYR A 65 0.82 -11.10 -10.29
N LEU A 66 1.76 -11.78 -9.63
CA LEU A 66 1.70 -12.07 -8.19
C LEU A 66 1.63 -10.77 -7.38
N LEU A 67 2.50 -9.81 -7.67
CA LEU A 67 2.44 -8.49 -7.05
C LEU A 67 1.10 -7.80 -7.33
N GLY A 68 0.61 -7.91 -8.56
CA GLY A 68 -0.69 -7.36 -8.97
C GLY A 68 -1.86 -7.93 -8.15
N VAL A 69 -1.83 -9.23 -7.84
CA VAL A 69 -2.82 -9.87 -6.97
C VAL A 69 -2.72 -9.36 -5.54
N ILE A 70 -1.50 -9.21 -4.99
CA ILE A 70 -1.27 -8.68 -3.64
C ILE A 70 -1.79 -7.23 -3.54
N GLU A 71 -1.46 -6.38 -4.51
CA GLU A 71 -1.89 -4.98 -4.53
C GLU A 71 -3.40 -4.88 -4.74
N THR A 72 -3.96 -5.76 -5.58
CA THR A 72 -5.41 -5.83 -5.83
C THR A 72 -6.20 -6.20 -4.60
N THR A 73 -5.82 -7.29 -3.94
CA THR A 73 -6.45 -7.73 -2.69
C THR A 73 -6.31 -6.67 -1.59
N THR A 74 -5.17 -5.97 -1.56
CA THR A 74 -4.93 -4.87 -0.61
C THR A 74 -5.90 -3.71 -0.82
N TYR A 75 -6.07 -3.19 -2.03
CA TYR A 75 -7.00 -2.07 -2.24
C TYR A 75 -8.46 -2.49 -2.05
N ILE A 76 -8.83 -3.72 -2.43
CA ILE A 76 -10.19 -4.25 -2.19
C ILE A 76 -10.47 -4.28 -0.67
N ALA A 77 -9.51 -4.78 0.12
CA ALA A 77 -9.63 -4.79 1.57
C ALA A 77 -9.74 -3.37 2.16
N LEU A 78 -9.00 -2.39 1.63
CA LEU A 78 -9.11 -0.98 2.05
C LEU A 78 -10.48 -0.38 1.73
N ILE A 79 -11.04 -0.65 0.54
CA ILE A 79 -12.39 -0.21 0.13
C ILE A 79 -13.44 -0.79 1.08
N ILE A 80 -13.44 -2.11 1.28
CA ILE A 80 -14.36 -2.78 2.21
C ILE A 80 -14.14 -2.25 3.64
N GLY A 81 -12.89 -1.90 3.97
CA GLY A 81 -12.46 -1.31 5.23
C GLY A 81 -13.15 0.01 5.60
N ILE A 82 -13.65 0.77 4.62
CA ILE A 82 -14.45 1.97 4.87
C ILE A 82 -15.66 1.60 5.73
N PHE A 83 -16.34 0.50 5.39
CA PHE A 83 -17.55 0.04 6.06
C PHE A 83 -17.27 -0.97 7.17
N LYS A 84 -16.25 -1.82 7.00
CA LYS A 84 -15.94 -2.94 7.91
C LYS A 84 -14.48 -2.83 8.40
N PRO A 85 -14.24 -2.35 9.63
CA PRO A 85 -12.89 -2.03 10.08
C PRO A 85 -11.92 -3.23 10.10
N LYS A 86 -12.42 -4.46 10.25
CA LYS A 86 -11.59 -5.69 10.14
C LYS A 86 -10.86 -5.79 8.79
N PHE A 87 -11.56 -5.50 7.68
CA PHE A 87 -10.94 -5.48 6.35
C PHE A 87 -10.01 -4.27 6.18
N GLY A 88 -10.32 -3.16 6.86
CA GLY A 88 -9.44 -2.00 6.92
C GLY A 88 -8.08 -2.32 7.53
N ILE A 89 -8.04 -3.12 8.60
CA ILE A 89 -6.80 -3.63 9.20
C ILE A 89 -6.03 -4.50 8.20
N ILE A 90 -6.71 -5.44 7.53
CA ILE A 90 -6.09 -6.31 6.52
C ILE A 90 -5.48 -5.47 5.39
N GLY A 91 -6.23 -4.49 4.87
CA GLY A 91 -5.74 -3.56 3.85
C GLY A 91 -4.55 -2.73 4.34
N ALA A 92 -4.61 -2.19 5.56
CA ALA A 92 -3.50 -1.43 6.13
C ALA A 92 -2.24 -2.28 6.32
N LEU A 93 -2.37 -3.54 6.75
CA LEU A 93 -1.26 -4.48 6.84
C LEU A 93 -0.71 -4.84 5.46
N GLY A 94 -1.57 -4.99 4.45
CA GLY A 94 -1.15 -5.18 3.06
C GLY A 94 -0.28 -4.02 2.56
N VAL A 95 -0.74 -2.78 2.75
CA VAL A 95 0.03 -1.56 2.39
C VAL A 95 1.36 -1.51 3.15
N LEU A 96 1.33 -1.81 4.45
CA LEU A 96 2.53 -1.81 5.28
C LEU A 96 3.55 -2.84 4.79
N GLY A 97 3.08 -4.06 4.49
CA GLY A 97 3.90 -5.14 3.97
C GLY A 97 4.55 -4.77 2.65
N THR A 98 3.76 -4.33 1.65
CA THR A 98 4.30 -3.93 0.34
C THR A 98 5.28 -2.79 0.47
N ALA A 99 4.99 -1.77 1.28
CA ALA A 99 5.86 -0.61 1.44
C ALA A 99 7.18 -0.96 2.15
N ILE A 100 7.15 -1.80 3.20
CA ILE A 100 8.37 -2.30 3.86
C ILE A 100 9.19 -3.12 2.87
N THR A 101 8.55 -4.01 2.11
CA THR A 101 9.22 -4.80 1.08
C THR A 101 9.89 -3.90 0.04
N THR A 102 9.21 -2.89 -0.48
CA THR A 102 9.80 -1.93 -1.42
C THR A 102 10.96 -1.17 -0.80
N VAL A 103 10.80 -0.58 0.39
CA VAL A 103 11.87 0.17 1.07
C VAL A 103 13.09 -0.71 1.40
N SER A 104 12.89 -2.00 1.66
CA SER A 104 13.99 -2.96 1.89
C SER A 104 14.92 -3.13 0.68
N LEU A 105 14.50 -2.70 -0.52
CA LEU A 105 15.29 -2.79 -1.74
C LEU A 105 16.36 -1.70 -1.82
N ILE A 106 16.16 -0.53 -1.16
CA ILE A 106 17.05 0.64 -1.25
C ILE A 106 18.53 0.29 -1.05
N PRO A 107 18.94 -0.49 -0.03
CA PRO A 107 20.36 -0.80 0.19
C PRO A 107 20.99 -1.64 -0.94
N GLN A 108 20.17 -2.28 -1.79
CA GLN A 108 20.62 -3.24 -2.81
C GLN A 108 20.63 -2.63 -4.21
N ILE A 109 19.66 -1.76 -4.52
CA ILE A 109 19.51 -1.13 -5.84
C ILE A 109 20.01 0.33 -5.87
N GLY A 110 20.29 0.92 -4.71
CA GLY A 110 20.63 2.34 -4.56
C GLY A 110 19.42 3.23 -4.27
N PHE A 111 19.66 4.54 -4.15
CA PHE A 111 18.59 5.50 -3.90
C PHE A 111 17.77 5.72 -5.17
N ASP A 112 16.51 5.26 -5.13
CA ASP A 112 15.54 5.45 -6.19
C ASP A 112 14.31 6.19 -5.62
N GLY A 113 13.90 7.28 -6.26
CA GLY A 113 12.76 8.09 -5.82
C GLY A 113 11.42 7.34 -5.84
N PHE A 114 11.26 6.37 -6.75
CA PHE A 114 10.10 5.50 -6.80
C PHE A 114 10.02 4.58 -5.57
N VAL A 115 11.15 4.15 -5.04
CA VAL A 115 11.22 3.28 -3.86
C VAL A 115 11.15 4.11 -2.58
N PHE A 116 11.82 5.26 -2.57
CA PHE A 116 11.86 6.16 -1.42
C PHE A 116 10.48 6.70 -1.04
N LYS A 117 9.59 6.94 -2.02
CA LYS A 117 8.22 7.43 -1.76
C LYS A 117 7.43 6.49 -0.84
N ASP A 118 7.77 5.20 -0.80
CA ASP A 118 7.01 4.19 -0.04
C ASP A 118 7.19 4.34 1.47
N ILE A 119 8.16 5.14 1.95
CA ILE A 119 8.21 5.58 3.36
C ILE A 119 6.93 6.33 3.75
N LEU A 120 6.33 7.10 2.82
CA LEU A 120 5.04 7.74 3.04
C LEU A 120 3.92 6.70 3.21
N LEU A 121 3.95 5.62 2.43
CA LEU A 121 2.97 4.54 2.53
C LEU A 121 3.07 3.81 3.86
N ILE A 122 4.28 3.62 4.42
CA ILE A 122 4.48 3.07 5.77
C ILE A 122 3.77 3.95 6.81
N ALA A 123 4.03 5.26 6.78
CA ALA A 123 3.42 6.19 7.73
C ALA A 123 1.88 6.19 7.62
N ILE A 124 1.36 6.23 6.39
CA ILE A 124 -0.07 6.19 6.12
C ILE A 124 -0.69 4.87 6.60
N ALA A 125 -0.04 3.74 6.32
CA ALA A 125 -0.52 2.42 6.74
C ALA A 125 -0.64 2.32 8.26
N LEU A 126 0.33 2.85 9.01
CA LEU A 126 0.27 2.89 10.48
C LEU A 126 -0.90 3.76 10.99
N VAL A 127 -1.16 4.89 10.33
CA VAL A 127 -2.31 5.75 10.66
C VAL A 127 -3.63 5.02 10.40
N LEU A 128 -3.78 4.39 9.22
CA LEU A 128 -4.99 3.63 8.88
C LEU A 128 -5.19 2.44 9.81
N LEU A 129 -4.13 1.70 10.11
CA LEU A 129 -4.14 0.57 11.03
C LEU A 129 -4.60 1.01 12.43
N LYS A 130 -4.01 2.08 12.96
CA LYS A 130 -4.40 2.66 14.25
C LYS A 130 -5.88 3.08 14.25
N THR A 131 -6.35 3.72 13.18
CA THR A 131 -7.74 4.16 13.07
C THR A 131 -8.70 2.98 13.06
N ASP A 132 -8.45 1.95 12.25
CA ASP A 132 -9.34 0.79 12.20
C ASP A 132 -9.30 -0.04 13.48
N LEU A 133 -8.14 -0.14 14.15
CA LEU A 133 -8.04 -0.75 15.47
C LEU A 133 -8.89 0.00 16.51
N LYS A 134 -8.85 1.33 16.53
CA LYS A 134 -9.71 2.13 17.43
C LYS A 134 -11.20 1.97 17.13
N ARG A 135 -11.57 1.75 15.88
CA ARG A 135 -12.97 1.48 15.49
C ARG A 135 -13.46 0.12 15.99
N ILE A 136 -12.57 -0.87 16.17
CA ILE A 136 -12.91 -2.20 16.71
C ILE A 136 -12.79 -2.24 18.23
N TYR A 137 -11.73 -1.64 18.75
CA TYR A 137 -11.37 -1.60 20.16
C TYR A 137 -11.29 -0.14 20.63
N PRO A 138 -12.44 0.50 20.90
CA PRO A 138 -12.46 1.87 21.39
C PRO A 138 -11.73 1.93 22.74
N THR A 139 -10.68 2.74 22.83
CA THR A 139 -10.09 3.10 24.12
C THR A 139 -11.12 3.87 24.93
N LYS A 140 -11.37 3.43 26.16
CA LYS A 140 -12.20 4.14 27.14
C LYS A 140 -11.66 5.53 27.43
#